data_AF-A0A090MEK0-F1
#
_entry.id   AF-A0A090MEK0-F1
#
_cell.length_a   1.000
_cell.length_b   1.000
_cell.length_c   1.000
_cell.angle_alpha   90.00
_cell.angle_beta   90.00
_cell.angle_gamma   90.00
#
_symmetry.space_group_name_H-M   'P 1'
#
loop_
_entity.id
_entity.type
_entity.pdbx_description
1 polymer ?
#
loop_
_entity_poly.entity_id
_entity_poly.type
_entity_poly.pdbx_seq_one_letter_code
_entity_poly.pdbx_strand_id
1 'polypeptide(L)'
;MTQVTPAMLSARASSLSLRQQALSSSALLNNNNAPAPQSAESKQSSKSFILSDMKGRDTRDNRVCASCIAKLAPEEVGQVNWHLEAGQACRLCQVEKLEPEAFTKPFCDFLQENPTIFHTVEYFEKKLKELGYEHLSPRDSWAGKIQPGGKYWVTRNGSSLIAFKVGKAYQPGNGVAMIGGHIDALTAKLKPVSTKPVKAGFVQLGVAPYAGALNATWWDRDLSIGGRVVVRDEESGKTSTKLVKLDWPIARIPTLAPHFGVGMMGENNKETQAVPIIGLESSQGAAAKVLGPAGSFVNTQPPRLLYY
;
A
#
# COMPACT_ATOMS: atom_id res chain seq x y z
N MET A 1 29.45 -28.69 20.37
CA MET A 1 29.07 -29.35 19.10
C MET A 1 28.62 -28.27 18.14
N THR A 2 29.56 -27.73 17.38
CA THR A 2 29.37 -26.67 16.38
C THR A 2 30.06 -27.18 15.13
N GLN A 3 29.29 -27.49 14.08
CA GLN A 3 29.85 -27.94 12.82
C GLN A 3 30.25 -26.74 11.96
N VAL A 4 31.47 -26.79 11.45
CA VAL A 4 32.10 -25.80 10.57
C VAL A 4 31.75 -26.13 9.12
N THR A 5 31.26 -25.15 8.36
CA THR A 5 30.94 -25.27 6.93
C THR A 5 32.24 -25.30 6.09
N PRO A 6 32.43 -26.22 5.14
CA PRO A 6 33.67 -26.31 4.34
C PRO A 6 33.87 -25.16 3.33
N ALA A 7 35.12 -24.72 3.21
CA ALA A 7 35.60 -23.56 2.46
C ALA A 7 35.71 -23.73 0.92
N MET A 8 34.75 -24.40 0.27
CA MET A 8 34.79 -24.68 -1.18
C MET A 8 33.74 -23.92 -2.02
N LEU A 9 33.01 -22.96 -1.44
CA LEU A 9 32.01 -22.15 -2.16
C LEU A 9 32.37 -20.65 -2.32
N SER A 10 33.63 -20.28 -2.04
CA SER A 10 34.10 -18.88 -2.07
C SER A 10 34.69 -18.41 -3.42
N ALA A 11 34.31 -19.00 -4.56
CA ALA A 11 34.89 -18.58 -5.85
C ALA A 11 33.92 -18.70 -7.03
N ARG A 12 33.02 -17.71 -7.17
CA ARG A 12 32.54 -17.26 -8.49
C ARG A 12 32.34 -15.74 -8.46
N ALA A 13 33.42 -15.02 -8.72
CA ALA A 13 33.36 -13.61 -9.10
C ALA A 13 32.82 -13.53 -10.53
N SER A 14 31.71 -12.82 -10.73
CA SER A 14 31.25 -12.43 -12.06
C SER A 14 31.75 -11.00 -12.32
N SER A 15 32.60 -10.89 -13.34
CA SER A 15 33.22 -9.66 -13.81
C SER A 15 32.26 -8.89 -14.72
N LEU A 16 31.78 -7.72 -14.29
CA LEU A 16 31.41 -6.63 -15.20
C LEU A 16 31.74 -5.30 -14.52
N SER A 17 32.78 -4.65 -15.04
CA SER A 17 33.34 -3.40 -14.54
C SER A 17 32.46 -2.21 -14.94
N LEU A 18 32.20 -1.29 -14.00
CA LEU A 18 31.71 0.06 -14.29
C LEU A 18 32.69 1.06 -13.69
N ARG A 19 33.80 1.31 -14.42
CA ARG A 19 34.60 2.52 -14.23
C ARG A 19 34.00 3.65 -15.08
N GLN A 20 33.36 4.58 -14.38
CA GLN A 20 33.74 6.00 -14.36
C GLN A 20 34.15 6.64 -15.70
N GLN A 21 33.25 7.44 -16.27
CA GLN A 21 33.63 8.65 -17.00
C GLN A 21 32.95 9.84 -16.33
N ALA A 22 33.76 10.61 -15.61
CA ALA A 22 33.45 11.96 -15.19
C ALA A 22 34.38 12.88 -15.97
N LEU A 23 33.83 13.76 -16.81
CA LEU A 23 34.50 14.97 -17.30
C LEU A 23 33.45 16.09 -17.41
N SER A 24 33.54 16.99 -16.44
CA SER A 24 33.41 18.45 -16.54
C SER A 24 32.71 19.06 -17.76
N SER A 25 31.60 19.75 -17.50
CA SER A 25 31.43 21.13 -17.95
C SER A 25 30.71 21.93 -16.86
N SER A 26 31.37 22.99 -16.44
CA SER A 26 31.02 23.88 -15.35
C SER A 26 30.04 24.97 -15.79
N ALA A 27 29.27 25.43 -14.80
CA ALA A 27 28.73 26.78 -14.66
C ALA A 27 27.70 27.25 -15.70
N LEU A 28 26.42 27.10 -15.36
CA LEU A 28 25.46 28.21 -15.46
C LEU A 28 24.57 28.24 -14.22
N LEU A 29 24.50 29.44 -13.66
CA LEU A 29 23.76 29.86 -12.48
C LEU A 29 22.26 29.55 -12.63
N ASN A 30 21.63 29.11 -11.53
CA ASN A 30 20.34 29.68 -11.16
C ASN A 30 20.00 29.42 -9.70
N ASN A 31 20.08 30.51 -8.92
CA ASN A 31 19.36 30.70 -7.67
C ASN A 31 17.86 30.53 -7.94
N ASN A 32 17.22 29.55 -7.32
CA ASN A 32 15.77 29.52 -7.13
C ASN A 32 15.48 28.99 -5.73
N ASN A 33 15.71 29.84 -4.73
CA ASN A 33 15.04 29.73 -3.45
C ASN A 33 13.60 30.20 -3.62
N ALA A 34 12.71 29.30 -4.06
CA ALA A 34 11.28 29.47 -3.88
C ALA A 34 10.91 28.90 -2.50
N PRO A 35 10.32 29.69 -1.59
CA PRO A 35 9.86 29.15 -0.32
C PRO A 35 8.76 28.13 -0.60
N ALA A 36 8.92 26.92 -0.05
CA ALA A 36 7.86 25.94 -0.01
C ALA A 36 6.61 26.58 0.64
N PRO A 37 5.40 26.36 0.11
CA PRO A 37 4.20 26.84 0.76
C PRO A 37 4.15 26.24 2.15
N GLN A 38 4.16 27.10 3.16
CA GLN A 38 3.99 26.73 4.56
C GLN A 38 2.61 26.11 4.69
N SER A 39 2.54 24.78 4.68
CA SER A 39 1.36 24.06 5.13
C SER A 39 1.16 24.43 6.59
N ALA A 40 -0.01 25.02 6.90
CA ALA A 40 -0.42 25.28 8.27
C ALA A 40 -0.09 24.05 9.14
N GLU A 41 0.78 24.24 10.13
CA GLU A 41 1.20 23.18 11.04
C GLU A 41 -0.03 22.70 11.81
N SER A 42 -0.64 21.61 11.34
CA SER A 42 -1.65 20.90 12.11
C SER A 42 -0.96 20.43 13.39
N LYS A 43 -1.43 20.91 14.55
CA LYS A 43 -0.96 20.43 15.85
C LYS A 43 -0.99 18.90 15.84
N GLN A 44 0.10 18.33 16.34
CA GLN A 44 0.36 16.91 16.24
C GLN A 44 -0.64 16.15 17.13
N SER A 45 -1.44 15.26 16.53
CA SER A 45 -2.37 14.41 17.27
C SER A 45 -1.66 13.65 18.39
N SER A 46 -2.35 13.45 19.50
CA SER A 46 -1.82 12.71 20.64
C SER A 46 -1.47 11.28 20.21
N LYS A 47 -0.36 10.75 20.74
CA LYS A 47 0.13 9.41 20.40
C LYS A 47 -0.96 8.35 20.62
N SER A 48 -1.69 8.43 21.73
CA SER A 48 -2.75 7.48 22.05
C SER A 48 -3.90 7.55 21.05
N PHE A 49 -4.27 8.75 20.57
CA PHE A 49 -5.29 8.92 19.54
C PHE A 49 -4.87 8.31 18.21
N ILE A 50 -3.61 8.50 17.79
CA ILE A 50 -3.08 7.89 16.55
C ILE A 50 -3.01 6.35 16.66
N LEU A 51 -2.56 5.83 17.81
CA LEU A 51 -2.45 4.38 18.05
C LEU A 51 -3.81 3.70 18.17
N SER A 52 -4.82 4.42 18.68
CA SER A 52 -6.20 3.93 18.73
C SER A 52 -6.91 3.94 17.38
N ASP A 53 -6.29 4.52 16.34
CA ASP A 53 -6.85 4.66 14.99
C ASP A 53 -8.21 5.34 14.94
N MET A 54 -8.40 6.38 15.77
CA MET A 54 -9.69 7.07 15.91
C MET A 54 -9.92 8.20 14.90
N LYS A 55 -8.85 8.75 14.32
CA LYS A 55 -8.91 9.92 13.43
C LYS A 55 -9.77 9.63 12.20
N GLY A 56 -10.78 10.47 11.95
CA GLY A 56 -11.69 10.33 10.81
C GLY A 56 -12.62 9.11 10.86
N ARG A 57 -12.66 8.37 11.98
CA ARG A 57 -13.63 7.28 12.21
C ARG A 57 -14.96 7.84 12.70
N ASP A 58 -16.01 7.02 12.58
CA ASP A 58 -17.32 7.32 13.14
C ASP A 58 -17.19 7.55 14.66
N THR A 59 -17.76 8.66 15.14
CA THR A 59 -17.65 9.03 16.56
C THR A 59 -18.30 7.98 17.47
N ARG A 60 -19.29 7.22 16.98
CA ARG A 60 -19.94 6.14 17.74
C ARG A 60 -18.97 5.05 18.20
N ASP A 61 -17.91 4.80 17.43
CA ASP A 61 -16.85 3.81 17.70
C ASP A 61 -15.68 4.39 18.51
N ASN A 62 -15.67 5.71 18.71
CA ASN A 62 -14.60 6.47 19.32
C ASN A 62 -14.95 6.87 20.77
N ARG A 63 -15.29 5.88 21.60
CA ARG A 63 -15.78 6.13 22.97
C ARG A 63 -14.63 6.41 23.94
N VAL A 64 -14.71 7.53 24.66
CA VAL A 64 -13.63 8.03 25.51
C VAL A 64 -14.19 8.60 26.83
N CYS A 65 -13.54 8.30 27.94
CA CYS A 65 -13.92 8.84 29.26
C CYS A 65 -13.49 10.30 29.42
N ALA A 66 -14.16 11.02 30.32
CA ALA A 66 -13.90 12.43 30.59
C ALA A 66 -12.42 12.74 30.91
N SER A 67 -11.74 11.86 31.65
CA SER A 67 -10.33 12.04 32.00
C SER A 67 -9.37 11.90 30.81
N CYS A 68 -9.72 11.08 29.82
CA CYS A 68 -8.97 10.97 28.58
C CYS A 68 -9.29 12.14 27.63
N ILE A 69 -10.53 12.60 27.58
CA ILE A 69 -10.94 13.78 26.79
C ILE A 69 -10.16 15.03 27.22
N ALA A 70 -9.95 15.21 28.53
CA ALA A 70 -9.17 16.33 29.07
C ALA A 70 -7.69 16.36 28.59
N LYS A 71 -7.18 15.25 28.02
CA LYS A 71 -5.81 15.15 27.48
C LYS A 71 -5.76 15.31 25.96
N LEU A 72 -6.91 15.38 25.29
CA LEU A 72 -7.00 15.49 23.83
C LEU A 72 -6.86 16.93 23.36
N ALA A 73 -6.32 17.09 22.15
CA ALA A 73 -6.33 18.38 21.47
C ALA A 73 -7.76 18.77 21.06
N PRO A 74 -8.09 20.07 20.94
CA PRO A 74 -9.45 20.50 20.58
C PRO A 74 -10.01 19.85 19.30
N GLU A 75 -9.17 19.66 18.29
CA GLU A 75 -9.53 18.98 17.04
C GLU A 75 -9.82 17.48 17.19
N GLU A 76 -9.29 16.85 18.23
CA GLU A 76 -9.53 15.43 18.55
C GLU A 76 -10.81 15.27 19.35
N VAL A 77 -11.15 16.23 20.22
CA VAL A 77 -12.38 16.21 21.03
C VAL A 77 -13.64 16.13 20.15
N GLY A 78 -13.63 16.79 18.98
CA GLY A 78 -14.74 16.72 18.03
C GLY A 78 -14.90 15.35 17.34
N GLN A 79 -13.93 14.45 17.49
CA GLN A 79 -13.91 13.12 16.84
C GLN A 79 -14.18 11.98 17.82
N VAL A 80 -14.51 12.29 19.08
CA VAL A 80 -14.78 11.28 20.12
C VAL A 80 -16.21 11.35 20.61
N ASN A 81 -16.71 10.21 21.09
CA ASN A 81 -17.97 10.11 21.80
C ASN A 81 -17.69 10.01 23.30
N TRP A 82 -18.21 10.99 24.04
CA TRP A 82 -18.07 11.10 25.49
C TRP A 82 -19.08 10.24 26.26
N HIS A 83 -20.09 9.70 25.57
CA HIS A 83 -21.08 8.82 26.17
C HIS A 83 -20.53 7.39 26.30
N LEU A 84 -20.27 6.99 27.54
CA LEU A 84 -19.91 5.62 27.91
C LEU A 84 -21.08 5.01 28.70
N GLU A 85 -21.75 4.01 28.12
CA GLU A 85 -22.79 3.25 28.84
C GLU A 85 -22.15 2.28 29.84
N ALA A 86 -22.95 1.80 30.80
CA ALA A 86 -22.52 0.78 31.75
C ALA A 86 -21.94 -0.46 31.01
N GLY A 87 -20.70 -0.83 31.36
CA GLY A 87 -19.98 -1.95 30.76
C GLY A 87 -19.16 -1.61 29.52
N GLN A 88 -19.19 -0.37 29.02
CA GLN A 88 -18.37 0.06 27.88
C GLN A 88 -17.03 0.64 28.35
N ALA A 89 -15.94 0.21 27.71
CA ALA A 89 -14.60 0.65 28.03
C ALA A 89 -14.19 1.90 27.23
N CYS A 90 -13.36 2.75 27.85
CA CYS A 90 -12.73 3.89 27.19
C CYS A 90 -11.58 3.41 26.29
N ARG A 91 -11.69 3.60 24.97
CA ARG A 91 -10.71 3.12 23.98
C ARG A 91 -9.28 3.61 24.25
N LEU A 92 -9.13 4.87 24.65
CA LEU A 92 -7.81 5.43 24.98
C LEU A 92 -7.19 4.79 26.23
N CYS A 93 -8.00 4.46 27.24
CA CYS A 93 -7.52 3.71 28.40
C CYS A 93 -7.10 2.29 28.02
N GLN A 94 -7.86 1.63 27.13
CA GLN A 94 -7.53 0.28 26.67
C GLN A 94 -6.20 0.26 25.91
N VAL A 95 -5.96 1.23 25.03
CA VAL A 95 -4.68 1.40 24.32
C VAL A 95 -3.54 1.68 25.29
N GLU A 96 -3.75 2.53 26.30
CA GLU A 96 -2.73 2.85 27.31
C GLU A 96 -2.34 1.61 28.12
N LYS A 97 -3.30 0.73 28.42
CA LYS A 97 -3.10 -0.55 29.12
C LYS A 97 -2.63 -1.69 28.21
N LEU A 98 -2.58 -1.47 26.89
CA LEU A 98 -2.27 -2.48 25.88
C LEU A 98 -3.26 -3.68 25.90
N GLU A 99 -4.54 -3.40 26.16
CA GLU A 99 -5.60 -4.42 26.10
C GLU A 99 -5.81 -4.89 24.64
N PRO A 100 -5.81 -6.21 24.36
CA PRO A 100 -5.91 -6.74 22.99
C PRO A 100 -7.15 -6.25 22.22
N GLU A 101 -8.26 -6.06 22.91
CA GLU A 101 -9.55 -5.61 22.37
C GLU A 101 -9.45 -4.23 21.72
N ALA A 102 -8.54 -3.38 22.23
CA ALA A 102 -8.31 -2.04 21.70
C ALA A 102 -7.79 -2.06 20.25
N PHE A 103 -7.17 -3.16 19.83
CA PHE A 103 -6.49 -3.30 18.54
C PHE A 103 -7.27 -4.12 17.52
N THR A 104 -8.36 -4.79 17.92
CA THR A 104 -9.14 -5.67 17.01
C THR A 104 -9.78 -4.88 15.87
N LYS A 105 -10.58 -3.85 16.17
CA LYS A 105 -11.23 -3.01 15.15
C LYS A 105 -10.23 -2.24 14.28
N PRO A 106 -9.20 -1.56 14.85
CA PRO A 106 -8.12 -0.95 14.04
C PRO A 106 -7.45 -1.93 13.07
N PHE A 107 -7.22 -3.18 13.50
CA PHE A 107 -6.62 -4.19 12.64
C PHE A 107 -7.54 -4.59 11.49
N CYS A 108 -8.84 -4.82 11.77
CA CYS A 108 -9.83 -5.11 10.73
C CYS A 108 -9.96 -3.96 9.71
N ASP A 109 -10.00 -2.72 10.20
CA ASP A 109 -10.08 -1.54 9.34
C ASP A 109 -8.82 -1.39 8.49
N PHE A 110 -7.64 -1.61 9.08
CA PHE A 110 -6.38 -1.64 8.35
C PHE A 110 -6.40 -2.68 7.20
N LEU A 111 -6.91 -3.89 7.44
CA LEU A 111 -7.01 -4.91 6.38
C LEU A 111 -7.99 -4.50 5.27
N GLN A 112 -9.12 -3.90 5.63
CA GLN A 112 -10.14 -3.48 4.67
C GLN A 112 -9.68 -2.30 3.79
N GLU A 113 -8.95 -1.35 4.38
CA GLU A 113 -8.58 -0.10 3.71
C GLU A 113 -7.32 -0.22 2.86
N ASN A 114 -6.49 -1.22 3.15
CA ASN A 114 -5.17 -1.37 2.54
C ASN A 114 -5.07 -2.66 1.71
N PRO A 115 -5.80 -2.78 0.58
CA PRO A 115 -5.88 -4.04 -0.17
C PRO A 115 -4.60 -4.38 -0.94
N THR A 116 -3.64 -3.46 -1.03
CA THR A 116 -2.36 -3.70 -1.73
C THR A 116 -1.18 -3.20 -0.91
N ILE A 117 0.00 -3.76 -1.21
CA ILE A 117 1.28 -3.38 -0.58
C ILE A 117 1.54 -1.87 -0.61
N PHE A 118 1.06 -1.17 -1.65
CA PHE A 118 1.26 0.26 -1.80
C PHE A 118 0.37 1.07 -0.85
N HIS A 119 -0.88 0.64 -0.65
CA HIS A 119 -1.78 1.25 0.34
C HIS A 119 -1.25 1.01 1.76
N THR A 120 -0.76 -0.21 2.05
CA THR A 120 -0.14 -0.53 3.34
C THR A 120 1.04 0.39 3.66
N VAL A 121 1.93 0.63 2.69
CA VAL A 121 3.04 1.58 2.88
C VAL A 121 2.52 2.99 3.14
N GLU A 122 1.59 3.49 2.32
CA GLU A 122 1.02 4.82 2.49
C GLU A 122 0.36 5.01 3.87
N TYR A 123 -0.37 4.00 4.35
CA TYR A 123 -0.97 3.98 5.68
C TYR A 123 0.08 4.17 6.79
N PHE A 124 1.20 3.43 6.72
CA PHE A 124 2.26 3.57 7.70
C PHE A 124 3.04 4.88 7.54
N GLU A 125 3.29 5.35 6.32
CA GLU A 125 3.89 6.68 6.08
C GLU A 125 3.06 7.80 6.73
N LYS A 126 1.73 7.78 6.54
CA LYS A 126 0.80 8.73 7.17
C LYS A 126 0.89 8.69 8.69
N LYS A 127 0.80 7.50 9.30
CA LYS A 127 0.90 7.35 10.77
C LYS A 127 2.26 7.75 11.33
N LEU A 128 3.35 7.40 10.65
CA LEU A 128 4.71 7.76 11.07
C LEU A 128 4.92 9.27 11.02
N LYS A 129 4.44 9.92 9.97
CA LYS A 129 4.44 11.39 9.85
C LYS A 129 3.65 12.04 10.98
N GLU A 130 2.45 11.55 11.28
CA GLU A 130 1.64 12.04 12.41
C GLU A 130 2.32 11.82 13.78
N LEU A 131 3.15 10.77 13.91
CA LEU A 131 3.94 10.50 15.12
C LEU A 131 5.29 11.25 15.16
N GLY A 132 5.53 12.15 14.20
CA GLY A 132 6.68 13.04 14.16
C GLY A 132 7.96 12.29 13.84
N TYR A 133 7.86 11.22 13.06
CA TYR A 133 9.04 10.70 12.38
C TYR A 133 9.43 11.66 11.25
N GLU A 134 10.64 11.51 10.71
CA GLU A 134 11.11 12.23 9.53
C GLU A 134 11.38 11.26 8.36
N HIS A 135 10.94 11.61 7.15
CA HIS A 135 11.21 10.82 5.96
C HIS A 135 12.65 11.03 5.48
N LEU A 136 13.42 9.95 5.37
CA LEU A 136 14.75 9.97 4.80
C LEU A 136 14.71 9.57 3.33
N SER A 137 14.96 10.53 2.44
CA SER A 137 15.14 10.27 1.01
C SER A 137 16.38 9.39 0.79
N PRO A 138 16.27 8.23 0.11
CA PRO A 138 17.43 7.42 -0.26
C PRO A 138 18.39 8.10 -1.23
N ARG A 139 17.99 9.23 -1.83
CA ARG A 139 18.82 10.01 -2.76
C ARG A 139 19.68 11.05 -2.07
N ASP A 140 19.40 11.34 -0.80
CA ASP A 140 20.10 12.36 -0.04
C ASP A 140 21.19 11.73 0.81
N SER A 141 22.24 12.51 1.12
CA SER A 141 23.14 12.15 2.21
C SER A 141 22.39 12.19 3.55
N TRP A 142 22.60 11.17 4.39
CA TRP A 142 22.06 11.10 5.75
C TRP A 142 23.08 11.53 6.81
N ALA A 143 24.31 11.87 6.40
CA ALA A 143 25.33 12.34 7.31
C ALA A 143 24.83 13.59 8.07
N GLY A 144 24.89 13.54 9.40
CA GLY A 144 24.39 14.61 10.27
C GLY A 144 22.86 14.68 10.44
N LYS A 145 22.06 13.93 9.67
CA LYS A 145 20.59 13.91 9.82
C LYS A 145 20.11 12.97 10.92
N ILE A 146 20.76 11.81 11.06
CA ILE A 146 20.40 10.79 12.05
C ILE A 146 21.02 11.15 13.40
N GLN A 147 20.18 11.41 14.39
CA GLN A 147 20.59 11.88 15.72
C GLN A 147 20.00 11.02 16.84
N PRO A 148 20.69 10.89 18.01
CA PRO A 148 20.11 10.29 19.20
C PRO A 148 18.78 10.92 19.60
N GLY A 149 17.77 10.10 19.87
CA GLY A 149 16.40 10.54 20.14
C GLY A 149 15.54 10.78 18.90
N GLY A 150 16.14 10.82 17.71
CA GLY A 150 15.45 10.98 16.43
C GLY A 150 14.59 9.79 16.02
N LYS A 151 13.63 10.03 15.13
CA LYS A 151 12.68 9.05 14.61
C LYS A 151 12.62 9.20 13.10
N TYR A 152 12.81 8.12 12.36
CA TYR A 152 12.98 8.20 10.91
C TYR A 152 12.27 7.06 10.20
N TRP A 153 11.87 7.28 8.96
CA TRP A 153 11.48 6.19 8.06
C TRP A 153 12.03 6.41 6.66
N VAL A 154 12.16 5.31 5.93
CA VAL A 154 12.58 5.29 4.54
C VAL A 154 11.73 4.28 3.78
N THR A 155 11.39 4.60 2.54
CA THR A 155 10.68 3.66 1.66
C THR A 155 11.47 3.35 0.40
N ARG A 156 11.19 2.18 -0.16
CA ARG A 156 11.76 1.74 -1.44
C ARG A 156 10.64 1.25 -2.34
N ASN A 157 10.59 1.77 -3.57
CA ASN A 157 9.54 1.49 -4.54
C ASN A 157 8.10 1.82 -4.05
N GLY A 158 7.93 2.45 -2.88
CA GLY A 158 6.61 2.61 -2.25
C GLY A 158 5.95 1.28 -1.85
N SER A 159 6.70 0.17 -1.82
CA SER A 159 6.19 -1.18 -1.49
C SER A 159 6.95 -1.84 -0.34
N SER A 160 7.91 -1.12 0.25
CA SER A 160 8.68 -1.55 1.41
C SER A 160 9.00 -0.32 2.23
N LEU A 161 8.94 -0.48 3.55
CA LEU A 161 9.14 0.59 4.52
C LEU A 161 10.01 0.08 5.67
N ILE A 162 10.98 0.91 6.08
CA ILE A 162 11.73 0.71 7.32
C ILE A 162 11.50 1.96 8.17
N ALA A 163 11.03 1.77 9.40
CA ALA A 163 10.93 2.82 10.39
C ALA A 163 11.81 2.48 11.59
N PHE A 164 12.51 3.46 12.14
CA PHE A 164 13.39 3.28 13.28
C PHE A 164 13.41 4.50 14.17
N LYS A 165 13.69 4.27 15.46
CA LYS A 165 13.90 5.32 16.46
C LYS A 165 15.28 5.12 17.08
N VAL A 166 16.06 6.19 17.10
CA VAL A 166 17.41 6.16 17.68
C VAL A 166 17.28 6.43 19.18
N GLY A 167 17.80 5.52 20.01
CA GLY A 167 17.82 5.71 21.45
C GLY A 167 18.63 6.96 21.84
N LYS A 168 18.22 7.68 22.89
CA LYS A 168 18.94 8.88 23.35
C LYS A 168 20.39 8.58 23.79
N ALA A 169 20.64 7.36 24.27
CA ALA A 169 21.95 6.87 24.67
C ALA A 169 22.67 6.05 23.57
N TYR A 170 22.13 6.04 22.34
CA TYR A 170 22.76 5.31 21.24
C TYR A 170 24.11 5.95 20.89
N GLN A 171 25.12 5.11 20.71
CA GLN A 171 26.42 5.49 20.15
C GLN A 171 26.74 4.55 18.98
N PRO A 172 27.48 5.00 17.95
CA PRO A 172 27.94 4.12 16.88
C PRO A 172 28.66 2.88 17.44
N GLY A 173 28.23 1.69 17.04
CA GLY A 173 28.70 0.41 17.58
C GLY A 173 27.71 -0.30 18.51
N ASN A 174 26.70 0.41 19.02
CA ASN A 174 25.61 -0.21 19.77
C ASN A 174 24.74 -1.13 18.88
N GLY A 175 24.04 -2.07 19.51
CA GLY A 175 23.13 -2.99 18.83
C GLY A 175 21.80 -2.36 18.39
N VAL A 176 21.00 -3.17 17.68
CA VAL A 176 19.66 -2.81 17.17
C VAL A 176 18.65 -3.85 17.63
N ALA A 177 17.53 -3.40 18.19
CA ALA A 177 16.34 -4.24 18.37
C ALA A 177 15.47 -4.11 17.11
N MET A 178 15.33 -5.21 16.35
CA MET A 178 14.66 -5.21 15.06
C MET A 178 13.52 -6.20 15.00
N ILE A 179 12.43 -5.80 14.35
CA ILE A 179 11.31 -6.67 13.97
C ILE A 179 11.21 -6.58 12.45
N GLY A 180 11.24 -7.75 11.80
CA GLY A 180 11.10 -7.88 10.36
C GLY A 180 9.84 -8.67 10.01
N GLY A 181 9.16 -8.24 8.97
CA GLY A 181 8.01 -8.93 8.38
C GLY A 181 7.90 -8.56 6.91
N HIS A 182 6.94 -9.16 6.21
CA HIS A 182 6.60 -8.83 4.83
C HIS A 182 5.12 -8.42 4.74
N ILE A 183 4.80 -7.56 3.78
CA ILE A 183 3.46 -6.97 3.63
C ILE A 183 2.78 -7.38 2.31
N ASP A 184 3.46 -8.15 1.46
CA ASP A 184 2.85 -8.77 0.30
C ASP A 184 1.97 -9.96 0.70
N ALA A 185 0.93 -10.16 -0.09
CA ALA A 185 -0.01 -11.25 0.06
C ALA A 185 -0.29 -11.87 -1.31
N LEU A 186 -0.75 -13.13 -1.30
CA LEU A 186 -1.18 -13.82 -2.51
C LEU A 186 -2.28 -13.01 -3.20
N THR A 187 -2.10 -12.70 -4.49
CA THR A 187 -3.03 -11.87 -5.25
C THR A 187 -3.03 -12.22 -6.75
N ALA A 188 -4.00 -11.73 -7.51
CA ALA A 188 -4.00 -11.81 -8.98
C ALA A 188 -3.66 -10.42 -9.55
N LYS A 189 -2.55 -10.33 -10.28
CA LYS A 189 -2.10 -9.06 -10.88
C LYS A 189 -2.60 -8.95 -12.31
N LEU A 190 -2.95 -7.74 -12.73
CA LEU A 190 -3.19 -7.45 -14.14
C LEU A 190 -1.97 -7.82 -14.99
N LYS A 191 -2.21 -8.44 -16.15
CA LYS A 191 -1.17 -8.62 -17.17
C LYS A 191 -0.86 -7.27 -17.83
N PRO A 192 0.36 -7.06 -18.38
CA PRO A 192 0.68 -5.83 -19.10
C PRO A 192 -0.30 -5.51 -20.22
N VAL A 193 -0.79 -6.55 -20.91
CA VAL A 193 -1.96 -6.49 -21.79
C VAL A 193 -3.08 -7.26 -21.11
N SER A 194 -4.01 -6.53 -20.49
CA SER A 194 -5.12 -7.12 -19.73
C SER A 194 -6.40 -7.23 -20.54
N THR A 195 -6.47 -6.61 -21.71
CA THR A 195 -7.59 -6.81 -22.64
C THR A 195 -7.63 -8.25 -23.13
N LYS A 196 -8.82 -8.85 -23.09
CA LYS A 196 -9.11 -10.18 -23.65
C LYS A 196 -10.20 -10.05 -24.71
N PRO A 197 -10.22 -10.91 -25.74
CA PRO A 197 -11.35 -10.99 -26.65
C PRO A 197 -12.64 -11.29 -25.88
N VAL A 198 -13.74 -10.66 -26.30
CA VAL A 198 -15.07 -10.97 -25.79
C VAL A 198 -15.38 -12.42 -26.11
N LYS A 199 -15.83 -13.18 -25.11
CA LYS A 199 -16.16 -14.60 -25.27
C LYS A 199 -17.57 -14.86 -24.79
N ALA A 200 -18.44 -15.34 -25.69
CA ALA A 200 -19.85 -15.63 -25.39
C ALA A 200 -20.59 -14.46 -24.71
N GLY A 201 -20.31 -13.22 -25.13
CA GLY A 201 -20.91 -12.00 -24.56
C GLY A 201 -20.29 -11.51 -23.26
N PHE A 202 -19.27 -12.19 -22.72
CA PHE A 202 -18.58 -11.78 -21.50
C PHE A 202 -17.30 -11.00 -21.80
N VAL A 203 -17.15 -9.86 -21.12
CA VAL A 203 -15.90 -9.09 -21.08
C VAL A 203 -15.02 -9.69 -19.99
N GLN A 204 -13.82 -10.11 -20.36
CA GLN A 204 -12.87 -10.77 -19.47
C GLN A 204 -11.65 -9.90 -19.18
N LEU A 205 -10.95 -10.22 -18.08
CA LEU A 205 -9.77 -9.49 -17.63
C LEU A 205 -8.55 -10.43 -17.55
N GLY A 206 -7.49 -10.10 -18.28
CA GLY A 206 -6.24 -10.85 -18.26
C GLY A 206 -5.48 -10.65 -16.94
N VAL A 207 -5.41 -11.70 -16.12
CA VAL A 207 -4.68 -11.67 -14.84
C VAL A 207 -3.61 -12.76 -14.78
N ALA A 208 -2.61 -12.57 -13.93
CA ALA A 208 -1.59 -13.55 -13.61
C ALA A 208 -1.53 -13.76 -12.09
N PRO A 209 -1.47 -15.02 -11.59
CA PRO A 209 -1.32 -15.26 -10.16
C PRO A 209 0.04 -14.75 -9.68
N TYR A 210 0.03 -13.99 -8.59
CA TYR A 210 1.24 -13.71 -7.83
C TYR A 210 1.46 -14.84 -6.84
N ALA A 211 2.60 -15.53 -6.99
CA ALA A 211 2.94 -16.74 -6.23
C ALA A 211 1.82 -17.81 -6.30
N GLY A 212 1.39 -18.35 -5.17
CA GLY A 212 0.38 -19.41 -5.08
C GLY A 212 -1.08 -18.97 -5.22
N ALA A 213 -1.35 -17.72 -5.62
CA ALA A 213 -2.72 -17.19 -5.75
C ALA A 213 -3.57 -17.92 -6.81
N LEU A 214 -4.85 -17.56 -6.91
CA LEU A 214 -5.85 -18.23 -7.75
C LEU A 214 -5.99 -19.72 -7.40
N ASN A 215 -6.13 -20.00 -6.10
CA ASN A 215 -6.49 -21.33 -5.60
C ASN A 215 -8.03 -21.43 -5.46
N ALA A 216 -8.52 -22.55 -4.91
CA ALA A 216 -9.95 -22.82 -4.75
C ALA A 216 -10.75 -21.71 -4.05
N THR A 217 -10.15 -20.90 -3.17
CA THR A 217 -10.88 -19.88 -2.41
C THR A 217 -11.17 -18.59 -3.19
N TRP A 218 -10.58 -18.43 -4.38
CA TRP A 218 -10.75 -17.28 -5.27
C TRP A 218 -12.00 -17.38 -6.16
N TRP A 219 -12.54 -18.58 -6.30
CA TRP A 219 -13.75 -18.82 -7.08
C TRP A 219 -14.97 -18.25 -6.38
N ASP A 220 -15.90 -17.70 -7.17
CA ASP A 220 -17.17 -17.12 -6.70
C ASP A 220 -17.03 -16.01 -5.64
N ARG A 221 -15.88 -15.33 -5.64
CA ARG A 221 -15.65 -14.13 -4.82
C ARG A 221 -15.98 -12.87 -5.60
N ASP A 222 -16.50 -11.89 -4.86
CA ASP A 222 -16.64 -10.53 -5.32
C ASP A 222 -15.27 -9.85 -5.24
N LEU A 223 -14.64 -9.65 -6.39
CA LEU A 223 -13.29 -9.11 -6.49
C LEU A 223 -13.33 -7.66 -6.95
N SER A 224 -12.58 -6.81 -6.25
CA SER A 224 -12.30 -5.44 -6.67
C SER A 224 -10.87 -5.33 -7.22
N ILE A 225 -10.49 -4.14 -7.65
CA ILE A 225 -9.16 -3.80 -8.12
C ILE A 225 -8.58 -2.62 -7.35
N GLY A 226 -7.27 -2.67 -7.14
CA GLY A 226 -6.51 -1.56 -6.59
C GLY A 226 -5.03 -1.72 -6.89
N GLY A 227 -4.27 -0.66 -6.67
CA GLY A 227 -2.84 -0.65 -6.93
C GLY A 227 -2.29 0.76 -7.06
N ARG A 228 -1.29 0.90 -7.92
CA ARG A 228 -0.75 2.20 -8.30
C ARG A 228 -0.75 2.35 -9.81
N VAL A 229 -0.93 3.58 -10.26
CA VAL A 229 -0.73 3.98 -11.65
C VAL A 229 0.48 4.93 -11.73
N VAL A 230 1.26 4.78 -12.80
CA VAL A 230 2.34 5.73 -13.13
C VAL A 230 1.75 6.72 -14.12
N VAL A 231 1.70 7.99 -13.73
CA VAL A 231 1.09 9.06 -14.51
C VAL A 231 2.13 10.11 -14.86
N ARG A 232 1.96 10.74 -16.01
CA ARG A 232 2.74 11.91 -16.42
C ARG A 232 1.85 13.13 -16.29
N ASP A 233 2.29 14.08 -15.49
CA ASP A 233 1.64 15.38 -15.37
C ASP A 233 1.87 16.17 -16.66
N GLU A 234 0.81 16.65 -17.31
CA GLU A 234 0.91 17.32 -18.61
C GLU A 234 1.56 18.70 -18.49
N GLU A 235 1.28 19.43 -17.42
CA GLU A 235 1.78 20.80 -17.21
C GLU A 235 3.27 20.81 -16.87
N SER A 236 3.69 20.02 -15.88
CA SER A 236 5.08 19.97 -15.43
C SER A 236 5.94 18.95 -16.18
N GLY A 237 5.33 18.05 -16.95
CA GLY A 237 6.00 16.94 -17.63
C GLY A 237 6.53 15.85 -16.70
N LYS A 238 6.34 15.97 -15.38
CA LYS A 238 6.90 15.07 -14.36
C LYS A 238 6.14 13.75 -14.30
N THR A 239 6.88 12.66 -14.10
CA THR A 239 6.31 11.34 -13.83
C THR A 239 6.10 11.16 -12.33
N SER A 240 4.88 10.76 -11.94
CA SER A 240 4.54 10.46 -10.54
C SER A 240 3.72 9.17 -10.44
N THR A 241 3.50 8.71 -9.21
CA THR A 241 2.63 7.57 -8.92
C THR A 241 1.39 8.02 -8.17
N LYS A 242 0.23 7.46 -8.51
CA LYS A 242 -1.02 7.64 -7.76
C LYS A 242 -1.55 6.29 -7.32
N LEU A 243 -2.09 6.21 -6.11
CA LEU A 243 -2.80 5.02 -5.65
C LEU A 243 -4.24 5.07 -6.17
N VAL A 244 -4.77 3.90 -6.49
CA VAL A 244 -6.15 3.73 -6.96
C VAL A 244 -6.74 2.49 -6.29
N LYS A 245 -8.01 2.58 -5.93
CA LYS A 245 -8.81 1.49 -5.37
C LYS A 245 -10.26 1.74 -5.77
N LEU A 246 -10.94 0.72 -6.27
CA LEU A 246 -12.39 0.77 -6.44
C LEU A 246 -13.06 0.16 -5.21
N ASP A 247 -14.05 0.85 -4.67
CA ASP A 247 -14.74 0.45 -3.44
C ASP A 247 -15.95 -0.46 -3.68
N TRP A 248 -16.12 -0.96 -4.90
CA TRP A 248 -17.15 -1.94 -5.27
C TRP A 248 -16.57 -3.09 -6.08
N PRO A 249 -17.20 -4.29 -6.08
CA PRO A 249 -16.74 -5.42 -6.87
C PRO A 249 -16.88 -5.16 -8.36
N ILE A 250 -15.83 -5.44 -9.13
CA ILE A 250 -15.82 -5.28 -10.59
C ILE A 250 -15.48 -6.57 -11.33
N ALA A 251 -15.05 -7.61 -10.62
CA ALA A 251 -14.56 -8.85 -11.21
C ALA A 251 -15.08 -10.07 -10.45
N ARG A 252 -15.32 -11.16 -11.18
CA ARG A 252 -15.67 -12.46 -10.59
C ARG A 252 -15.05 -13.60 -11.39
N ILE A 253 -14.60 -14.64 -10.70
CA ILE A 253 -14.18 -15.91 -11.30
C ILE A 253 -15.30 -16.92 -11.00
N PRO A 254 -16.30 -17.08 -11.89
CA PRO A 254 -17.45 -17.94 -11.62
C PRO A 254 -17.08 -19.41 -11.72
N THR A 255 -17.63 -20.25 -10.85
CA THR A 255 -17.56 -21.70 -11.03
C THR A 255 -18.45 -22.18 -12.19
N LEU A 256 -18.13 -23.36 -12.72
CA LEU A 256 -19.02 -24.10 -13.59
C LEU A 256 -20.10 -24.81 -12.77
N ALA A 257 -21.33 -24.89 -13.29
CA ALA A 257 -22.39 -25.63 -12.61
C ALA A 257 -22.03 -27.12 -12.46
N PRO A 258 -22.32 -27.74 -11.29
CA PRO A 258 -21.92 -29.13 -11.04
C PRO A 258 -22.58 -30.15 -11.99
N HIS A 259 -23.73 -29.79 -12.58
CA HIS A 259 -24.48 -30.61 -13.52
C HIS A 259 -23.68 -31.05 -14.77
N PHE A 260 -22.60 -30.34 -15.12
CA PHE A 260 -21.77 -30.66 -16.29
C PHE A 260 -20.70 -31.74 -16.03
N GLY A 261 -20.63 -32.31 -14.82
CA GLY A 261 -19.86 -33.53 -14.53
C GLY A 261 -18.33 -33.40 -14.41
N VAL A 262 -17.73 -32.25 -14.75
CA VAL A 262 -16.27 -32.02 -14.69
C VAL A 262 -15.77 -31.40 -13.37
N GLY A 263 -16.67 -31.19 -12.42
CA GLY A 263 -16.40 -30.45 -11.17
C GLY A 263 -16.50 -28.93 -11.33
N MET A 264 -16.86 -28.23 -10.25
CA MET A 264 -17.18 -26.79 -10.29
C MET A 264 -16.00 -25.90 -10.68
N MET A 265 -14.78 -26.33 -10.43
CA MET A 265 -13.54 -25.60 -10.78
C MET A 265 -12.87 -26.17 -12.04
N GLY A 266 -13.45 -27.20 -12.66
CA GLY A 266 -12.81 -27.96 -13.73
C GLY A 266 -11.43 -28.50 -13.30
N GLU A 267 -10.43 -28.31 -14.16
CA GLU A 267 -9.02 -28.65 -13.90
C GLU A 267 -8.29 -27.55 -13.11
N ASN A 268 -8.99 -26.46 -12.73
CA ASN A 268 -8.44 -25.27 -12.11
C ASN A 268 -7.24 -24.69 -12.88
N ASN A 269 -7.29 -24.73 -14.21
CA ASN A 269 -6.27 -24.12 -15.05
C ASN A 269 -6.34 -22.59 -14.93
N LYS A 270 -5.33 -22.00 -14.32
CA LYS A 270 -5.31 -20.57 -13.98
C LYS A 270 -5.35 -19.64 -15.20
N GLU A 271 -4.91 -20.09 -16.36
CA GLU A 271 -4.85 -19.28 -17.58
C GLU A 271 -6.16 -19.35 -18.40
N THR A 272 -6.84 -20.50 -18.37
CA THR A 272 -8.00 -20.75 -19.23
C THR A 272 -9.33 -20.78 -18.49
N GLN A 273 -9.33 -21.19 -17.21
CA GLN A 273 -10.53 -21.42 -16.41
C GLN A 273 -10.69 -20.38 -15.27
N ALA A 274 -9.58 -19.85 -14.72
CA ALA A 274 -9.62 -18.84 -13.66
C ALA A 274 -9.52 -17.38 -14.19
N VAL A 275 -10.11 -17.10 -15.35
CA VAL A 275 -10.07 -15.76 -15.98
C VAL A 275 -11.26 -14.93 -15.49
N PRO A 276 -11.04 -13.80 -14.76
CA PRO A 276 -12.14 -12.99 -14.25
C PRO A 276 -13.02 -12.40 -15.36
N ILE A 277 -14.32 -12.35 -15.08
CA ILE A 277 -15.33 -11.65 -15.87
C ILE A 277 -15.57 -10.29 -15.21
N ILE A 278 -15.60 -9.23 -16.02
CA ILE A 278 -15.76 -7.83 -15.55
C ILE A 278 -16.96 -7.11 -16.14
N GLY A 279 -17.73 -7.77 -17.00
CA GLY A 279 -18.90 -7.17 -17.61
C GLY A 279 -19.49 -8.01 -18.73
N LEU A 280 -20.52 -7.46 -19.35
CA LEU A 280 -21.24 -8.03 -20.49
C LEU A 280 -21.16 -7.07 -21.67
N GLU A 281 -21.08 -7.63 -22.88
CA GLU A 281 -21.17 -6.87 -24.12
C GLU A 281 -22.26 -7.48 -25.00
N SER A 282 -23.25 -6.65 -25.36
CA SER A 282 -24.34 -7.03 -26.25
C SER A 282 -23.88 -7.10 -27.70
N SER A 283 -24.54 -7.93 -28.51
CA SER A 283 -24.28 -8.11 -29.95
C SER A 283 -24.39 -6.85 -30.81
N GLN A 284 -25.04 -5.79 -30.31
CA GLN A 284 -25.03 -4.46 -30.92
C GLN A 284 -23.73 -3.74 -30.50
N GLY A 285 -22.63 -4.09 -31.16
CA GLY A 285 -21.29 -3.62 -30.81
C GLY A 285 -21.17 -2.10 -30.89
N ALA A 286 -20.96 -1.46 -29.73
CA ALA A 286 -20.36 -0.13 -29.73
C ALA A 286 -18.88 -0.33 -30.04
N ALA A 287 -18.40 0.20 -31.17
CA ALA A 287 -16.98 0.19 -31.48
C ALA A 287 -16.20 0.73 -30.27
N ALA A 288 -15.29 -0.08 -29.74
CA ALA A 288 -14.50 0.29 -28.58
C ALA A 288 -13.79 1.63 -28.87
N LYS A 289 -14.19 2.68 -28.15
CA LYS A 289 -13.59 4.00 -28.30
C LYS A 289 -12.10 3.89 -27.99
N VAL A 290 -11.26 4.18 -28.97
CA VAL A 290 -9.81 4.27 -28.81
C VAL A 290 -9.52 5.39 -27.80
N LEU A 291 -8.85 5.05 -26.69
CA LEU A 291 -8.68 5.97 -25.55
C LEU A 291 -7.40 6.79 -25.62
N GLY A 292 -6.51 6.48 -26.55
CA GLY A 292 -5.28 7.23 -26.76
C GLY A 292 -4.61 6.87 -28.08
N PRO A 293 -3.45 7.48 -28.39
CA PRO A 293 -2.71 7.22 -29.63
C PRO A 293 -2.40 5.74 -29.83
N ALA A 294 -2.26 5.32 -31.09
CA ALA A 294 -1.85 3.95 -31.41
C ALA A 294 -0.55 3.58 -30.66
N GLY A 295 -0.50 2.39 -30.05
CA GLY A 295 0.63 1.93 -29.23
C GLY A 295 0.69 2.47 -27.80
N SER A 296 -0.26 3.34 -27.39
CA SER A 296 -0.34 3.79 -25.99
C SER A 296 -0.76 2.68 -25.03
N PHE A 297 -0.31 2.76 -23.78
CA PHE A 297 -0.65 1.81 -22.71
C PHE A 297 -2.17 1.68 -22.49
N VAL A 298 -2.92 2.77 -22.64
CA VAL A 298 -4.37 2.75 -22.45
C VAL A 298 -5.08 1.81 -23.44
N ASN A 299 -4.53 1.63 -24.63
CA ASN A 299 -5.10 0.74 -25.64
C ASN A 299 -4.83 -0.75 -25.34
N THR A 300 -4.01 -1.08 -24.34
CA THR A 300 -3.75 -2.48 -23.92
C THR A 300 -4.60 -2.91 -22.72
N GLN A 301 -5.48 -2.03 -22.22
CA GLN A 301 -6.36 -2.28 -21.07
C GLN A 301 -7.85 -2.24 -21.48
N PRO A 302 -8.75 -2.89 -20.70
CA PRO A 302 -10.18 -2.77 -20.94
C PRO A 302 -10.64 -1.31 -20.86
N PRO A 303 -11.35 -0.77 -21.88
CA PRO A 303 -11.62 0.67 -21.95
C PRO A 303 -12.35 1.25 -20.73
N ARG A 304 -13.37 0.54 -20.22
CA ARG A 304 -14.12 1.00 -19.04
C ARG A 304 -13.30 1.03 -17.76
N LEU A 305 -12.22 0.26 -17.66
CA LEU A 305 -11.35 0.25 -16.49
C LEU A 305 -10.51 1.53 -16.39
N LEU A 306 -10.38 2.29 -17.47
CA LEU A 306 -9.54 3.50 -17.55
C LEU A 306 -10.31 4.80 -17.30
N TYR A 307 -11.64 4.74 -17.19
CA TYR A 307 -12.48 5.90 -16.92
C TYR A 307 -12.72 6.15 -15.42
N TYR A 308 -12.34 5.20 -14.56
CA TYR A 308 -12.42 5.30 -13.10
C TYR A 308 -11.05 5.68 -12.53
#